data_AF-A0A534ZY54-F1
#
_entry.id   AF-A0A534ZY54-F1
#
_cell.length_a   1.000
_cell.length_b   1.000
_cell.length_c   1.000
_cell.angle_alpha   90.00
_cell.angle_beta   90.00
_cell.angle_gamma   90.00
#
_symmetry.space_group_name_H-M   'P 1'
#
loop_
_entity.id
_entity.type
_entity.pdbx_description
1 polymer ?
#
loop_
_entity_poly.entity_id
_entity_poly.type
_entity_poly.pdbx_seq_one_letter_code
_entity_poly.pdbx_strand_id
1 'polypeptide(L)'
;MQQARDATSGVVVVNRLRCADTHWSRLFGLLGTKELPSGEGLWLKRSRQVHMIGMRYPIDVAFLDDELQILRTISALRPGKVSPRVAGATSVLELPAGTLAETGLKEGARMEIDGELERSRGHAGTLATAISNLALACLYVFFASAHFTFARRTGQWRTAMPIVALEAVLVCLALTRRRSVGTSSRPADWTIGVLGAFLPLLLRPDEGSGPLARLAEPLQAVGLLITLAGVVSLGRSFGLIAADRGIKTSGAYRVVRHPLYAGYLLGYLGYLGVYPSLWNCAITVGTAVALNWRAHVEERFLARDRAYRAYLRRVRWRFLPSLY
;
A
#
# COMPACT_ATOMS: atom_id res chain seq x y z
N MET A 1 -12.72 10.04 21.92
CA MET A 1 -13.96 9.78 21.16
C MET A 1 -14.02 10.73 19.97
N GLN A 2 -14.68 10.41 18.85
CA GLN A 2 -14.75 11.31 17.66
C GLN A 2 -15.98 12.22 17.79
N GLN A 3 -15.96 13.38 17.17
CA GLN A 3 -17.13 14.22 16.95
C GLN A 3 -17.46 14.19 15.45
N ALA A 4 -18.73 14.29 15.08
CA ALA A 4 -19.13 14.52 13.69
C ALA A 4 -19.95 15.80 13.58
N ARG A 5 -19.63 16.63 12.60
CA ARG A 5 -20.34 17.88 12.30
C ARG A 5 -20.56 18.03 10.81
N ASP A 6 -21.58 18.79 10.43
CA ASP A 6 -21.76 19.23 9.05
C ASP A 6 -20.68 20.27 8.71
N ALA A 7 -19.92 20.01 7.64
CA ALA A 7 -18.83 20.86 7.19
C ALA A 7 -19.28 22.23 6.69
N THR A 8 -20.54 22.37 6.26
CA THR A 8 -21.07 23.63 5.71
C THR A 8 -21.61 24.53 6.81
N SER A 9 -22.49 23.99 7.65
CA SER A 9 -23.16 24.74 8.72
C SER A 9 -22.36 24.79 10.03
N GLY A 10 -21.38 23.88 10.20
CA GLY A 10 -20.66 23.69 11.46
C GLY A 10 -21.51 23.02 12.55
N VAL A 11 -22.76 22.65 12.27
CA VAL A 11 -23.66 22.03 13.25
C VAL A 11 -23.11 20.67 13.67
N VAL A 12 -22.94 20.51 14.99
CA VAL A 12 -22.50 19.24 15.57
C VAL A 12 -23.64 18.24 15.51
N VAL A 13 -23.44 17.15 14.77
CA VAL A 13 -24.42 16.07 14.62
C VAL A 13 -24.31 15.10 15.79
N VAL A 14 -23.09 14.75 16.20
CA VAL A 14 -22.84 13.94 17.40
C VAL A 14 -21.54 14.35 18.10
N ASN A 15 -21.59 14.41 19.43
CA ASN A 15 -20.46 14.72 20.30
C ASN A 15 -19.54 13.51 20.55
N ARG A 16 -20.12 12.30 20.54
CA ARG A 16 -19.40 11.05 20.81
C ARG A 16 -19.74 10.00 19.77
N LEU A 17 -18.94 9.99 18.71
CA LEU A 17 -18.99 9.00 17.66
C LEU A 17 -18.05 7.83 17.98
N ARG A 18 -18.64 6.63 18.05
CA ARG A 18 -17.94 5.35 18.13
C ARG A 18 -17.68 4.84 16.71
N CYS A 19 -16.53 4.22 16.46
CA CYS A 19 -16.18 3.68 15.14
C CYS A 19 -16.21 2.16 15.17
N ALA A 20 -16.87 1.55 14.20
CA ALA A 20 -16.90 0.11 13.95
C ALA A 20 -16.29 -0.20 12.57
N ASP A 21 -15.06 -0.69 12.57
CA ASP A 21 -14.23 -0.92 11.38
C ASP A 21 -13.80 -2.38 11.17
N THR A 22 -13.92 -3.24 12.19
CA THR A 22 -13.67 -4.68 12.10
C THR A 22 -14.94 -5.46 11.78
N HIS A 23 -14.79 -6.67 11.21
CA HIS A 23 -15.92 -7.55 10.90
C HIS A 23 -16.82 -7.79 12.13
N TRP A 24 -16.23 -8.07 13.28
CA TRP A 24 -16.95 -8.28 14.54
C TRP A 24 -17.64 -7.02 15.06
N SER A 25 -16.94 -5.87 15.09
CA SER A 25 -17.55 -4.61 15.54
C SER A 25 -18.72 -4.17 14.65
N ARG A 26 -18.68 -4.51 13.35
CA ARG A 26 -19.75 -4.22 12.40
C ARG A 26 -20.93 -5.18 12.51
N LEU A 27 -20.66 -6.46 12.80
CA LEU A 27 -21.69 -7.47 12.98
C LEU A 27 -22.52 -7.19 14.24
N PHE A 28 -21.85 -6.78 15.33
CA PHE A 28 -22.54 -6.44 16.56
C PHE A 28 -23.11 -5.02 16.52
N GLY A 29 -22.36 -4.01 16.08
CA GLY A 29 -22.86 -2.64 16.00
C GLY A 29 -23.55 -2.18 17.30
N LEU A 30 -24.84 -1.86 17.20
CA LEU A 30 -25.70 -1.48 18.32
C LEU A 30 -26.50 -2.66 18.93
N LEU A 31 -26.31 -3.90 18.47
CA LEU A 31 -26.99 -5.08 19.01
C LEU A 31 -26.68 -5.28 20.50
N GLY A 32 -27.73 -5.56 21.27
CA GLY A 32 -27.64 -5.71 22.72
C GLY A 32 -27.67 -4.39 23.51
N THR A 33 -27.60 -3.24 22.85
CA THR A 33 -27.82 -1.95 23.51
C THR A 33 -29.32 -1.71 23.77
N LYS A 34 -29.64 -0.97 24.83
CA LYS A 34 -31.02 -0.61 25.19
C LYS A 34 -31.51 0.63 24.44
N GLU A 35 -30.61 1.56 24.18
CA GLU A 35 -30.83 2.82 23.47
C GLU A 35 -29.51 3.37 22.92
N LEU A 36 -29.59 4.32 22.00
CA LEU A 36 -28.47 5.15 21.54
C LEU A 36 -28.69 6.57 22.09
N PRO A 37 -27.93 7.02 23.11
CA PRO A 37 -28.17 8.30 23.76
C PRO A 37 -28.00 9.50 22.81
N SER A 38 -28.73 10.58 23.07
CA SER A 38 -28.57 11.82 22.32
C SER A 38 -27.14 12.34 22.39
N GLY A 39 -26.62 12.81 21.26
CA GLY A 39 -25.22 13.23 21.10
C GLY A 39 -24.21 12.08 20.95
N GLU A 40 -24.62 10.82 21.00
CA GLU A 40 -23.80 9.67 20.61
C GLU A 40 -24.16 9.18 19.21
N GLY A 41 -23.22 8.51 18.55
CA GLY A 41 -23.46 7.85 17.27
C GLY A 41 -22.52 6.68 17.03
N LEU A 42 -22.85 5.86 16.05
CA LEU A 42 -21.99 4.78 15.57
C LEU A 42 -21.65 5.00 14.09
N TRP A 43 -20.38 4.90 13.76
CA TRP A 43 -19.89 4.97 12.39
C TRP A 43 -19.42 3.59 11.92
N LEU A 44 -20.18 3.00 11.01
CA LEU A 44 -19.89 1.72 10.40
C LEU A 44 -19.09 1.92 9.11
N LYS A 45 -17.80 1.59 9.14
CA LYS A 45 -16.95 1.65 7.95
C LYS A 45 -17.19 0.45 7.03
N ARG A 46 -16.94 0.63 5.73
CA ARG A 46 -17.11 -0.41 4.69
C ARG A 46 -18.51 -1.00 4.64
N SER A 47 -19.52 -0.15 4.87
CA SER A 47 -20.92 -0.56 4.89
C SER A 47 -21.71 0.24 3.86
N ARG A 48 -22.63 -0.45 3.18
CA ARG A 48 -23.50 0.11 2.13
C ARG A 48 -24.96 -0.24 2.36
N GLN A 49 -25.21 -0.94 3.47
CA GLN A 49 -26.48 -1.47 3.91
C GLN A 49 -26.36 -1.81 5.38
N VAL A 50 -27.36 -1.44 6.15
CA VAL A 50 -27.55 -1.82 7.55
C VAL A 50 -28.84 -2.62 7.72
N HIS A 51 -28.86 -3.48 8.73
CA HIS A 51 -30.06 -4.21 9.14
C HIS A 51 -30.42 -3.87 10.59
N MET A 52 -31.71 -3.92 10.88
CA MET A 52 -32.30 -3.74 12.21
C MET A 52 -32.80 -5.07 12.79
N ILE A 53 -32.40 -6.21 12.21
CA ILE A 53 -32.72 -7.55 12.74
C ILE A 53 -32.09 -7.67 14.14
N GLY A 54 -32.89 -7.95 15.17
CA GLY A 54 -32.44 -8.05 16.56
C GLY A 54 -32.31 -6.72 17.31
N MET A 55 -32.59 -5.59 16.66
CA MET A 55 -32.61 -4.26 17.30
C MET A 55 -33.89 -4.04 18.10
N ARG A 56 -33.82 -3.19 19.14
CA ARG A 56 -34.94 -2.90 20.04
C ARG A 56 -35.57 -1.51 19.84
N TYR A 57 -34.85 -0.60 19.20
CA TYR A 57 -35.27 0.80 19.01
C TYR A 57 -34.94 1.25 17.57
N PRO A 58 -35.65 2.27 17.05
CA PRO A 58 -35.36 2.83 15.73
C PRO A 58 -34.12 3.73 15.78
N ILE A 59 -33.44 3.86 14.65
CA ILE A 59 -32.29 4.75 14.47
C ILE A 59 -32.43 5.56 13.19
N ASP A 60 -31.80 6.73 13.17
CA ASP A 60 -31.57 7.48 11.96
C ASP A 60 -30.28 6.98 11.29
N VAL A 61 -30.25 6.97 9.96
CA VAL A 61 -29.13 6.43 9.18
C VAL A 61 -28.72 7.40 8.08
N ALA A 62 -27.43 7.71 7.96
CA ALA A 62 -26.85 8.45 6.84
C ALA A 62 -25.75 7.64 6.15
N PHE A 63 -25.87 7.43 4.84
CA PHE A 63 -24.88 6.73 4.01
C PHE A 63 -23.90 7.73 3.42
N LEU A 64 -22.60 7.48 3.58
CA LEU A 64 -21.52 8.38 3.17
C LEU A 64 -20.66 7.73 2.07
N ASP A 65 -20.12 8.53 1.15
CA ASP A 65 -19.06 8.13 0.23
C ASP A 65 -17.64 8.25 0.84
N ASP A 66 -16.60 8.09 0.00
CA ASP A 66 -15.20 8.17 0.41
C ASP A 66 -14.74 9.60 0.77
N GLU A 67 -15.49 10.61 0.34
CA GLU A 67 -15.26 12.04 0.60
C GLU A 67 -16.09 12.58 1.77
N LEU A 68 -16.79 11.70 2.49
CA LEU A 68 -17.74 11.95 3.58
C LEU A 68 -18.98 12.76 3.16
N GLN A 69 -19.38 12.66 1.89
CA GLN A 69 -20.62 13.24 1.40
C GLN A 69 -21.79 12.28 1.61
N ILE A 70 -22.92 12.80 2.09
CA ILE A 70 -24.14 12.02 2.33
C ILE A 70 -24.80 11.71 1.00
N LEU A 71 -24.87 10.43 0.67
CA LEU A 71 -25.55 9.94 -0.53
C LEU A 71 -27.02 9.63 -0.28
N ARG A 72 -27.36 9.22 0.95
CA ARG A 72 -28.73 8.87 1.32
C ARG A 72 -28.94 9.02 2.82
N THR A 73 -30.14 9.46 3.21
CA THR A 73 -30.58 9.41 4.60
C THR A 73 -31.84 8.55 4.76
N ILE A 74 -32.02 7.96 5.93
CA ILE A 74 -33.22 7.21 6.32
C ILE A 74 -33.55 7.59 7.75
N SER A 75 -34.66 8.28 7.94
CA SER A 75 -35.17 8.64 9.26
C SER A 75 -35.92 7.47 9.90
N ALA A 76 -35.71 7.26 11.19
CA ALA A 76 -36.41 6.30 12.05
C ALA A 76 -36.52 4.89 11.43
N LEU A 77 -35.40 4.33 10.95
CA LEU A 77 -35.32 2.96 10.46
C LEU A 77 -35.72 1.99 11.59
N ARG A 78 -36.84 1.29 11.42
CA ARG A 78 -37.49 0.51 12.48
C ARG A 78 -36.80 -0.85 12.73
N PRO A 79 -36.88 -1.39 13.96
CA PRO A 79 -36.56 -2.78 14.27
C PRO A 79 -37.10 -3.78 13.25
N GLY A 80 -36.30 -4.80 12.91
CA GLY A 80 -36.66 -5.87 11.97
C GLY A 80 -36.61 -5.51 10.48
N LYS A 81 -36.26 -4.26 10.12
CA LYS A 81 -36.11 -3.84 8.72
C LYS A 81 -34.66 -3.94 8.23
N VAL A 82 -34.49 -4.00 6.92
CA VAL A 82 -33.18 -3.88 6.27
C VAL A 82 -33.23 -2.67 5.36
N SER A 83 -32.21 -1.83 5.43
CA SER A 83 -32.09 -0.67 4.54
C SER A 83 -31.84 -1.11 3.08
N PRO A 84 -32.16 -0.26 2.08
CA PRO A 84 -31.69 -0.49 0.72
C PRO A 84 -30.16 -0.50 0.66
N ARG A 85 -29.61 -1.17 -0.36
CA ARG A 85 -28.19 -1.02 -0.70
C ARG A 85 -27.97 0.29 -1.43
N VAL A 86 -27.09 1.14 -0.90
CA VAL A 86 -26.80 2.45 -1.48
C VAL A 86 -25.56 2.36 -2.40
N ALA A 87 -25.76 2.73 -3.67
CA ALA A 87 -24.68 2.83 -4.64
C ALA A 87 -23.72 3.96 -4.25
N GLY A 88 -22.41 3.80 -4.44
CA GLY A 88 -21.39 4.79 -4.06
C GLY A 88 -21.03 4.84 -2.57
N ALA A 89 -21.93 4.42 -1.67
CA ALA A 89 -21.66 4.47 -0.24
C ALA A 89 -20.44 3.62 0.12
N THR A 90 -19.63 4.08 1.06
CA THR A 90 -18.49 3.35 1.62
C THR A 90 -18.53 3.28 3.13
N SER A 91 -19.34 4.12 3.78
CA SER A 91 -19.62 4.02 5.21
C SER A 91 -21.03 4.47 5.59
N VAL A 92 -21.45 4.20 6.82
CA VAL A 92 -22.78 4.51 7.35
C VAL A 92 -22.67 5.12 8.75
N LEU A 93 -23.38 6.23 8.97
CA LEU A 93 -23.57 6.86 10.27
C LEU A 93 -24.92 6.42 10.84
N GLU A 94 -24.92 5.81 12.01
CA GLU A 94 -26.10 5.44 12.79
C GLU A 94 -26.26 6.45 13.93
N LEU A 95 -27.43 7.05 14.00
CA LEU A 95 -27.76 8.18 14.86
C LEU A 95 -29.02 7.88 15.67
N PRO A 96 -29.21 8.53 16.84
CA PRO A 96 -30.49 8.50 17.55
C PRO A 96 -31.62 8.93 16.61
N ALA A 97 -32.76 8.24 16.66
CA ALA A 97 -33.92 8.61 15.85
C ALA A 97 -34.34 10.07 16.14
N GLY A 98 -34.55 10.86 15.09
CA GLY A 98 -34.87 12.30 15.18
C GLY A 98 -33.68 13.23 14.95
N THR A 99 -32.44 12.73 15.06
CA THR A 99 -31.23 13.55 14.87
C THR A 99 -31.17 14.18 13.48
N LEU A 100 -31.59 13.48 12.42
CA LEU A 100 -31.58 14.01 11.06
C LEU A 100 -32.53 15.21 10.91
N ALA A 101 -33.68 15.16 11.60
CA ALA A 101 -34.65 16.24 11.57
C ALA A 101 -34.17 17.45 12.37
N GLU A 102 -33.60 17.22 13.56
CA GLU A 102 -33.06 18.27 14.44
C GLU A 102 -31.88 19.03 13.83
N THR A 103 -30.98 18.31 13.16
CA THR A 103 -29.76 18.89 12.57
C THR A 103 -29.97 19.41 11.14
N GLY A 104 -31.11 19.10 10.51
CA GLY A 104 -31.38 19.47 9.12
C GLY A 104 -30.50 18.74 8.10
N LEU A 105 -29.88 17.62 8.49
CA LEU A 105 -28.92 16.88 7.69
C LEU A 105 -29.60 16.20 6.49
N LYS A 106 -29.14 16.52 5.27
CA LYS A 106 -29.74 16.06 4.02
C LYS A 106 -28.71 15.44 3.08
N GLU A 107 -29.22 14.73 2.08
CA GLU A 107 -28.43 14.24 0.96
C GLU A 107 -27.67 15.39 0.29
N GLY A 108 -26.41 15.14 -0.06
CA GLY A 108 -25.47 16.11 -0.60
C GLY A 108 -24.66 16.87 0.45
N ALA A 109 -25.06 16.89 1.73
CA ALA A 109 -24.27 17.51 2.79
C ALA A 109 -22.96 16.75 3.03
N ARG A 110 -21.93 17.46 3.47
CA ARG A 110 -20.60 16.88 3.71
C ARG A 110 -20.31 16.86 5.21
N MET A 111 -19.86 15.73 5.71
CA MET A 111 -19.51 15.54 7.11
C MET A 111 -18.02 15.81 7.35
N GLU A 112 -17.71 16.36 8.52
CA GLU A 112 -16.36 16.39 9.09
C GLU A 112 -16.36 15.53 10.36
N ILE A 113 -15.49 14.51 10.41
CA ILE A 113 -15.39 13.58 11.53
C ILE A 113 -14.01 13.71 12.18
N ASP A 114 -13.97 14.17 13.43
CA ASP A 114 -12.73 14.40 14.17
C ASP A 114 -11.95 13.08 14.33
N GLY A 115 -10.68 13.09 13.91
CA GLY A 115 -9.77 11.96 14.06
C GLY A 115 -9.76 10.94 12.91
N GLU A 116 -10.36 11.23 11.75
CA GLU A 116 -10.13 10.48 10.51
C GLU A 116 -8.63 10.46 10.13
N LEU A 117 -7.93 11.56 10.38
CA LEU A 117 -6.47 11.67 10.19
C LEU A 117 -5.65 10.81 11.17
N GLU A 118 -6.19 10.43 12.33
CA GLU A 118 -5.41 9.77 13.39
C GLU A 118 -5.72 8.27 13.60
N ARG A 119 -6.94 7.80 13.25
CA ARG A 119 -7.44 6.47 13.64
C ARG A 119 -7.43 5.37 12.57
N SER A 120 -6.60 5.47 11.53
CA SER A 120 -6.16 4.30 10.73
C SER A 120 -5.24 3.32 11.50
N ARG A 121 -5.11 3.46 12.83
CA ARG A 121 -4.06 2.86 13.67
C ARG A 121 -4.54 1.71 14.56
N GLY A 122 -5.06 0.63 13.96
CA GLY A 122 -5.34 -0.62 14.69
C GLY A 122 -4.06 -1.38 15.10
N HIS A 123 -4.01 -1.91 16.33
CA HIS A 123 -2.94 -2.81 16.80
C HIS A 123 -2.87 -4.11 15.96
N ALA A 124 -4.01 -4.62 15.49
CA ALA A 124 -4.05 -5.78 14.59
C ALA A 124 -3.38 -5.52 13.22
N GLY A 125 -3.57 -4.31 12.66
CA GLY A 125 -2.86 -3.90 11.45
C GLY A 125 -1.36 -3.73 11.67
N THR A 126 -0.95 -3.35 12.89
CA THR A 126 0.46 -3.26 13.29
C THR A 126 1.11 -4.64 13.32
N LEU A 127 0.47 -5.62 13.96
CA LEU A 127 0.99 -6.98 14.07
C LEU A 127 1.06 -7.68 12.71
N ALA A 128 0.00 -7.60 11.89
CA ALA A 128 0.00 -8.19 10.55
C ALA A 128 1.09 -7.58 9.65
N THR A 129 1.30 -6.26 9.73
CA THR A 129 2.39 -5.59 9.00
C THR A 129 3.76 -6.04 9.51
N ALA A 130 3.92 -6.19 10.83
CA ALA A 130 5.17 -6.67 11.42
C ALA A 130 5.48 -8.11 10.99
N ILE A 131 4.49 -9.00 11.03
CA ILE A 131 4.61 -10.39 10.55
C ILE A 131 5.00 -10.41 9.07
N SER A 132 4.33 -9.61 8.22
CA SER A 132 4.66 -9.53 6.80
C SER A 132 6.09 -9.01 6.56
N ASN A 133 6.51 -7.98 7.29
CA ASN A 133 7.88 -7.46 7.22
C ASN A 133 8.91 -8.50 7.65
N LEU A 134 8.63 -9.24 8.73
CA LEU A 134 9.50 -10.28 9.25
C LEU A 134 9.60 -11.46 8.28
N ALA A 135 8.48 -11.93 7.73
CA ALA A 135 8.46 -12.99 6.72
C ALA A 135 9.28 -12.59 5.49
N LEU A 136 9.14 -11.35 5.02
CA LEU A 136 9.92 -10.82 3.91
C LEU A 136 11.42 -10.77 4.23
N ALA A 137 11.77 -10.30 5.43
CA ALA A 137 13.16 -10.26 5.89
C ALA A 137 13.76 -11.68 5.99
N CYS A 138 13.04 -12.63 6.59
CA CYS A 138 13.46 -14.03 6.67
C CYS A 138 13.69 -14.65 5.30
N LEU A 139 12.81 -14.37 4.32
CA LEU A 139 12.97 -14.86 2.95
C LEU A 139 14.25 -14.34 2.30
N TYR A 140 14.51 -13.03 2.36
CA TYR A 140 15.75 -12.48 1.78
C TYR A 140 17.00 -12.90 2.55
N VAL A 141 16.94 -13.08 3.87
CA VAL A 141 18.05 -13.63 4.67
C VAL A 141 18.36 -15.07 4.23
N PHE A 142 17.35 -15.89 3.96
CA PHE A 142 17.54 -17.24 3.44
C PHE A 142 18.29 -17.23 2.10
N PHE A 143 17.86 -16.42 1.14
CA PHE A 143 18.54 -16.32 -0.16
C PHE A 143 19.95 -15.71 -0.03
N ALA A 144 20.14 -14.68 0.78
CA ALA A 144 21.46 -14.11 1.04
C ALA A 144 22.42 -15.14 1.65
N SER A 145 21.92 -15.98 2.56
CA SER A 145 22.70 -17.09 3.15
C SER A 145 23.03 -18.16 2.12
N ALA A 146 22.11 -18.47 1.21
CA ALA A 146 22.34 -19.41 0.12
C ALA A 146 23.41 -18.90 -0.86
N HIS A 147 23.32 -17.64 -1.29
CA HIS A 147 24.33 -17.00 -2.16
C HIS A 147 25.69 -16.88 -1.46
N PHE A 148 25.71 -16.56 -0.17
CA PHE A 148 26.95 -16.52 0.62
C PHE A 148 27.59 -17.90 0.75
N THR A 149 26.78 -18.94 0.98
CA THR A 149 27.26 -20.33 1.05
C THR A 149 27.78 -20.80 -0.31
N PHE A 150 27.10 -20.44 -1.40
CA PHE A 150 27.57 -20.67 -2.77
C PHE A 150 28.94 -20.02 -3.01
N ALA A 151 29.11 -18.75 -2.63
CA ALA A 151 30.38 -18.04 -2.73
C ALA A 151 31.50 -18.73 -1.97
N ARG A 152 31.22 -19.18 -0.74
CA ARG A 152 32.18 -19.92 0.09
C ARG A 152 32.60 -21.25 -0.51
N ARG A 153 31.69 -21.98 -1.16
CA ARG A 153 31.96 -23.29 -1.76
C ARG A 153 32.68 -23.20 -3.11
N THR A 154 32.32 -22.22 -3.93
CA THR A 154 32.82 -22.09 -5.31
C THR A 154 33.95 -21.09 -5.48
N GLY A 155 34.19 -20.23 -4.47
CA GLY A 155 35.16 -19.13 -4.55
C GLY A 155 34.67 -17.93 -5.38
N GLN A 156 33.44 -17.96 -5.91
CA GLN A 156 32.90 -16.94 -6.81
C GLN A 156 32.38 -15.69 -6.05
N TRP A 157 33.25 -15.07 -5.25
CA TRP A 157 32.88 -13.92 -4.42
C TRP A 157 32.47 -12.69 -5.21
N ARG A 158 33.12 -12.45 -6.37
CA ARG A 158 32.89 -11.25 -7.19
C ARG A 158 31.46 -11.15 -7.72
N THR A 159 30.84 -12.29 -8.00
CA THR A 159 29.50 -12.39 -8.57
C THR A 159 28.43 -12.55 -7.49
N ALA A 160 28.75 -13.25 -6.40
CA ALA A 160 27.80 -13.47 -5.31
C ALA A 160 27.66 -12.25 -4.37
N MET A 161 28.75 -11.53 -4.07
CA MET A 161 28.70 -10.43 -3.10
C MET A 161 27.75 -9.28 -3.50
N PRO A 162 27.66 -8.85 -4.78
CA PRO A 162 26.69 -7.83 -5.16
C PRO A 162 25.23 -8.24 -4.89
N ILE A 163 24.89 -9.51 -5.12
CA ILE A 163 23.56 -10.05 -4.84
C ILE A 163 23.30 -10.11 -3.33
N VAL A 164 24.24 -10.66 -2.56
CA VAL A 164 24.14 -10.73 -1.10
C VAL A 164 23.96 -9.33 -0.51
N ALA A 165 24.71 -8.33 -1.00
CA ALA A 165 24.59 -6.95 -0.57
C ALA A 165 23.21 -6.35 -0.94
N LEU A 166 22.73 -6.61 -2.15
CA LEU A 166 21.39 -6.20 -2.59
C LEU A 166 20.30 -6.80 -1.71
N GLU A 167 20.36 -8.10 -1.43
CA GLU A 167 19.39 -8.81 -0.58
C GLU A 167 19.45 -8.29 0.87
N ALA A 168 20.64 -8.04 1.41
CA ALA A 168 20.80 -7.43 2.74
C ALA A 168 20.19 -6.02 2.80
N VAL A 169 20.34 -5.20 1.75
CA VAL A 169 19.68 -3.90 1.65
C VAL A 169 18.16 -4.05 1.63
N LEU A 170 17.61 -5.04 0.92
CA LEU A 170 16.18 -5.33 0.89
C LEU A 170 15.65 -5.78 2.27
N VAL A 171 16.44 -6.56 3.03
CA VAL A 171 16.14 -6.91 4.43
C VAL A 171 16.07 -5.64 5.29
N CYS A 172 17.10 -4.80 5.24
CA CYS A 172 17.13 -3.54 5.99
C CYS A 172 15.93 -2.65 5.66
N LEU A 173 15.56 -2.54 4.39
CA LEU A 173 14.38 -1.80 3.96
C LEU A 173 13.07 -2.45 4.42
N ALA A 174 12.94 -3.77 4.35
CA ALA A 174 11.75 -4.48 4.83
C ALA A 174 11.49 -4.25 6.32
N LEU A 175 12.55 -4.21 7.13
CA LEU A 175 12.47 -4.01 8.58
C LEU A 175 12.31 -2.53 8.97
N THR A 176 12.92 -1.60 8.22
CA THR A 176 12.91 -0.18 8.56
C THR A 176 11.85 0.64 7.83
N ARG A 177 11.17 0.11 6.81
CA ARG A 177 10.18 0.86 6.01
C ARG A 177 9.08 1.49 6.87
N ARG A 178 8.66 2.70 6.48
CA ARG A 178 7.51 3.40 7.08
C ARG A 178 6.20 2.71 6.67
N ARG A 179 5.20 2.88 7.51
CA ARG A 179 3.82 2.45 7.20
C ARG A 179 3.28 3.26 6.02
N SER A 180 2.46 2.61 5.20
CA SER A 180 1.77 3.27 4.08
C SER A 180 0.55 4.04 4.57
N VAL A 181 0.32 5.22 3.99
CA VAL A 181 -0.90 6.03 4.18
C VAL A 181 -2.05 5.48 3.35
N GLY A 182 -1.74 4.80 2.23
CA GLY A 182 -2.71 4.04 1.44
C GLY A 182 -2.01 2.98 0.59
N THR A 183 -2.68 1.86 0.33
CA THR A 183 -2.21 0.78 -0.56
C THR A 183 -3.27 0.49 -1.60
N SER A 184 -2.87 0.10 -2.82
CA SER A 184 -3.82 -0.32 -3.84
C SER A 184 -4.66 -1.53 -3.39
N SER A 185 -5.96 -1.49 -3.67
CA SER A 185 -6.92 -2.56 -3.38
C SER A 185 -7.06 -3.58 -4.53
N ARG A 186 -6.44 -3.33 -5.68
CA ARG A 186 -6.59 -4.18 -6.87
C ARG A 186 -5.69 -5.42 -6.78
N PRO A 187 -6.23 -6.64 -6.94
CA PRO A 187 -5.43 -7.87 -6.87
C PRO A 187 -4.29 -7.92 -7.90
N ALA A 188 -4.51 -7.41 -9.11
CA ALA A 188 -3.47 -7.36 -10.15
C ALA A 188 -2.23 -6.58 -9.71
N ASP A 189 -2.41 -5.46 -8.99
CA ASP A 189 -1.30 -4.62 -8.51
C ASP A 189 -0.46 -5.37 -7.45
N TRP A 190 -1.11 -6.25 -6.67
CA TRP A 190 -0.45 -7.14 -5.72
C TRP A 190 0.35 -8.21 -6.43
N THR A 191 -0.25 -8.88 -7.42
CA THR A 191 0.41 -9.92 -8.22
C THR A 191 1.67 -9.38 -8.89
N ILE A 192 1.60 -8.21 -9.50
CA ILE A 192 2.73 -7.57 -10.17
C ILE A 192 3.81 -7.14 -9.16
N GLY A 193 3.41 -6.63 -7.99
CA GLY A 193 4.34 -6.31 -6.90
C GLY A 193 5.12 -7.54 -6.42
N VAL A 194 4.43 -8.67 -6.25
CA VAL A 194 5.01 -9.96 -5.86
C VAL A 194 5.94 -10.48 -6.96
N LEU A 195 5.48 -10.53 -8.21
CA LEU A 195 6.30 -10.99 -9.34
C LEU A 195 7.57 -10.15 -9.49
N GLY A 196 7.45 -8.82 -9.50
CA GLY A 196 8.60 -7.93 -9.64
C GLY A 196 9.58 -7.98 -8.46
N ALA A 197 9.16 -8.46 -7.28
CA ALA A 197 10.02 -8.60 -6.11
C ALA A 197 10.71 -9.98 -6.04
N PHE A 198 10.00 -11.05 -6.39
CA PHE A 198 10.47 -12.41 -6.12
C PHE A 198 10.91 -13.20 -7.34
N LEU A 199 10.51 -12.81 -8.55
CA LEU A 199 10.96 -13.48 -9.78
C LEU A 199 12.50 -13.52 -9.92
N PRO A 200 13.27 -12.49 -9.55
CA PRO A 200 14.73 -12.53 -9.61
C PRO A 200 15.38 -13.57 -8.70
N LEU A 201 14.70 -14.00 -7.63
CA LEU A 201 15.21 -15.04 -6.73
C LEU A 201 15.32 -16.42 -7.40
N LEU A 202 14.73 -16.57 -8.59
CA LEU A 202 14.82 -17.79 -9.40
C LEU A 202 16.03 -17.81 -10.33
N LEU A 203 16.85 -16.75 -10.36
CA LEU A 203 18.14 -16.76 -11.06
C LEU A 203 19.04 -17.85 -10.49
N ARG A 204 19.75 -18.56 -11.37
CA ARG A 204 20.60 -19.69 -10.99
C ARG A 204 22.03 -19.48 -11.48
N PRO A 205 23.03 -19.70 -10.62
CA PRO A 205 24.42 -19.73 -11.06
C PRO A 205 24.64 -21.00 -11.88
N ASP A 206 25.44 -20.90 -12.92
CA ASP A 206 25.92 -22.04 -13.69
C ASP A 206 27.36 -22.38 -13.28
N GLU A 207 27.81 -23.61 -13.51
CA GLU A 207 29.13 -24.10 -13.08
C GLU A 207 30.28 -23.35 -13.79
N GLY A 208 30.02 -22.77 -14.97
CA GLY A 208 30.97 -21.96 -15.73
C GLY A 208 30.54 -20.49 -15.89
N SER A 209 31.46 -19.56 -15.61
CA SER A 209 31.28 -18.16 -16.01
C SER A 209 31.37 -18.03 -17.53
N GLY A 210 30.38 -17.41 -18.16
CA GLY A 210 30.34 -17.21 -19.61
C GLY A 210 31.47 -16.29 -20.14
N PRO A 211 31.65 -16.23 -21.46
CA PRO A 211 32.73 -15.46 -22.11
C PRO A 211 32.66 -13.96 -21.81
N LEU A 212 31.48 -13.44 -21.46
CA LEU A 212 31.25 -12.03 -21.15
C LEU A 212 31.43 -11.70 -19.65
N ALA A 213 31.78 -12.67 -18.80
CA ALA A 213 31.78 -12.48 -17.35
C ALA A 213 32.65 -11.30 -16.88
N ARG A 214 33.85 -11.13 -17.47
CA ARG A 214 34.75 -10.01 -17.10
C ARG A 214 34.16 -8.62 -17.38
N LEU A 215 33.32 -8.52 -18.41
CA LEU A 215 32.62 -7.28 -18.75
C LEU A 215 31.34 -7.13 -17.93
N ALA A 216 30.64 -8.24 -17.65
CA ALA A 216 29.34 -8.26 -16.99
C ALA A 216 29.42 -8.11 -15.46
N GLU A 217 30.51 -8.54 -14.83
CA GLU A 217 30.75 -8.36 -13.39
C GLU A 217 30.73 -6.87 -12.95
N PRO A 218 31.45 -5.94 -13.61
CA PRO A 218 31.33 -4.51 -13.33
C PRO A 218 29.89 -3.99 -13.40
N LEU A 219 29.06 -4.49 -14.32
CA LEU A 219 27.66 -4.07 -14.43
C LEU A 219 26.87 -4.40 -13.16
N GLN A 220 27.14 -5.54 -12.50
CA GLN A 220 26.50 -5.88 -11.23
C GLN A 220 26.88 -4.90 -10.12
N ALA A 221 28.16 -4.53 -10.04
CA ALA A 221 28.63 -3.55 -9.07
C ALA A 221 28.00 -2.17 -9.31
N VAL A 222 27.92 -1.72 -10.57
CA VAL A 222 27.27 -0.45 -10.92
C VAL A 222 25.77 -0.49 -10.59
N GLY A 223 25.08 -1.60 -10.90
CA GLY A 223 23.68 -1.80 -10.54
C GLY A 223 23.44 -1.72 -9.03
N LEU A 224 24.33 -2.31 -8.22
CA LEU A 224 24.30 -2.20 -6.77
C LEU A 224 24.52 -0.75 -6.30
N LEU A 225 25.49 -0.02 -6.87
CA LEU A 225 25.76 1.37 -6.50
C LEU A 225 24.57 2.29 -6.81
N ILE A 226 23.95 2.12 -7.98
CA ILE A 226 22.71 2.85 -8.35
C ILE A 226 21.59 2.52 -7.36
N THR A 227 21.45 1.24 -7.00
CA THR A 227 20.48 0.80 -5.99
C THR A 227 20.74 1.49 -4.66
N LEU A 228 21.98 1.47 -4.15
CA LEU A 228 22.35 2.08 -2.88
C LEU A 228 22.08 3.60 -2.88
N ALA A 229 22.45 4.31 -3.94
CA ALA A 229 22.16 5.73 -4.10
C ALA A 229 20.65 6.00 -4.10
N GLY A 230 19.88 5.14 -4.77
CA GLY A 230 18.42 5.17 -4.78
C GLY A 230 17.82 4.92 -3.39
N VAL A 231 18.36 3.97 -2.63
CA VAL A 231 17.93 3.64 -1.26
C VAL A 231 18.22 4.79 -0.30
N VAL A 232 19.41 5.37 -0.35
CA VAL A 232 19.77 6.57 0.43
C VAL A 232 18.81 7.72 0.12
N SER A 233 18.48 7.93 -1.16
CA SER A 233 17.56 8.98 -1.60
C SER A 233 16.10 8.71 -1.18
N LEU A 234 15.68 7.44 -1.19
CA LEU A 234 14.33 7.02 -0.82
C LEU A 234 14.13 7.05 0.70
N GLY A 235 15.17 6.72 1.45
CA GLY A 235 15.12 6.50 2.89
C GLY A 235 14.14 5.40 3.25
N ARG A 236 13.21 5.69 4.16
CA ARG A 236 12.27 4.69 4.70
C ARG A 236 10.97 4.56 3.89
N SER A 237 10.88 5.14 2.69
CA SER A 237 9.66 5.17 1.87
C SER A 237 9.49 3.95 0.94
N PHE A 238 10.20 2.85 1.21
CA PHE A 238 10.17 1.62 0.40
C PHE A 238 8.83 0.85 0.48
N GLY A 239 8.36 0.38 -0.67
CA GLY A 239 7.13 -0.40 -0.82
C GLY A 239 7.27 -1.54 -1.81
N LEU A 240 6.72 -2.71 -1.48
CA LEU A 240 6.67 -3.87 -2.38
C LEU A 240 5.46 -3.81 -3.34
N ILE A 241 4.44 -3.08 -2.91
CA ILE A 241 3.17 -2.86 -3.60
C ILE A 241 2.96 -1.36 -3.71
N ALA A 242 2.31 -0.91 -4.78
CA ALA A 242 1.94 0.48 -4.98
C ALA A 242 1.18 1.02 -3.77
N ALA A 243 1.84 1.92 -3.06
CA ALA A 243 1.37 2.49 -1.82
C ALA A 243 2.12 3.78 -1.54
N ASP A 244 1.41 4.76 -0.98
CA ASP A 244 2.01 6.04 -0.63
C ASP A 244 2.69 5.95 0.75
N ARG A 245 4.00 6.18 0.75
CA ARG A 245 4.86 6.24 1.94
C ARG A 245 5.65 7.57 2.01
N GLY A 246 5.12 8.60 1.36
CA GLY A 246 5.75 9.90 1.18
C GLY A 246 6.51 9.97 -0.14
N ILE A 247 6.12 10.91 -0.99
CA ILE A 247 6.71 11.15 -2.30
C ILE A 247 8.15 11.68 -2.15
N LYS A 248 9.09 11.08 -2.89
CA LYS A 248 10.51 11.47 -2.93
C LYS A 248 10.89 11.98 -4.31
N THR A 249 11.52 13.15 -4.36
CA THR A 249 11.90 13.84 -5.60
C THR A 249 13.34 14.37 -5.56
N SER A 250 14.09 14.10 -4.50
CA SER A 250 15.49 14.52 -4.29
C SER A 250 16.49 13.38 -4.53
N GLY A 251 17.78 13.71 -4.60
CA GLY A 251 18.85 12.73 -4.83
C GLY A 251 18.71 12.04 -6.19
N ALA A 252 18.84 10.71 -6.22
CA ALA A 252 18.73 9.90 -7.44
C ALA A 252 17.40 10.08 -8.17
N TYR A 253 16.32 10.40 -7.44
CA TYR A 253 14.99 10.67 -7.99
C TYR A 253 14.93 11.98 -8.78
N ARG A 254 15.94 12.87 -8.72
CA ARG A 254 16.01 14.04 -9.61
C ARG A 254 16.34 13.67 -11.05
N VAL A 255 17.00 12.52 -11.25
CA VAL A 255 17.46 12.07 -12.57
C VAL A 255 16.42 11.14 -13.17
N VAL A 256 16.07 10.05 -12.49
CA VAL A 256 15.10 9.06 -13.00
C VAL A 256 14.02 8.80 -11.95
N ARG A 257 12.80 8.45 -12.38
CA ARG A 257 11.69 8.24 -11.45
C ARG A 257 11.82 6.97 -10.61
N HIS A 258 12.48 5.94 -11.13
CA HIS A 258 12.61 4.63 -10.48
C HIS A 258 14.08 4.16 -10.44
N PRO A 259 14.97 4.84 -9.70
CA PRO A 259 16.40 4.51 -9.67
C PRO A 259 16.69 3.11 -9.10
N LEU A 260 15.88 2.62 -8.14
CA LEU A 260 16.02 1.26 -7.62
C LEU A 260 15.76 0.23 -8.73
N TYR A 261 14.67 0.38 -9.49
CA TYR A 261 14.34 -0.54 -10.57
C TYR A 261 15.40 -0.52 -11.67
N ALA A 262 15.97 0.65 -11.99
CA ALA A 262 17.10 0.76 -12.91
C ALA A 262 18.34 0.01 -12.40
N GLY A 263 18.69 0.18 -11.13
CA GLY A 263 19.81 -0.52 -10.49
C GLY A 263 19.61 -2.04 -10.46
N TYR A 264 18.40 -2.50 -10.13
CA TYR A 264 18.05 -3.93 -10.15
C TYR A 264 18.20 -4.53 -11.54
N LEU A 265 17.63 -3.89 -12.56
CA LEU A 265 17.71 -4.37 -13.93
C LEU A 265 19.14 -4.43 -14.45
N LEU A 266 19.96 -3.41 -14.18
CA LEU A 266 21.37 -3.42 -14.55
C LEU A 266 22.14 -4.53 -13.82
N GLY A 267 21.83 -4.76 -12.54
CA GLY A 267 22.37 -5.86 -11.76
C GLY A 267 22.03 -7.23 -12.35
N TYR A 268 20.75 -7.46 -12.70
CA TYR A 268 20.30 -8.73 -13.28
C TYR A 268 20.83 -8.95 -14.70
N LEU A 269 21.00 -7.89 -15.50
CA LEU A 269 21.69 -7.97 -16.79
C LEU A 269 23.17 -8.35 -16.62
N GLY A 270 23.84 -7.77 -15.64
CA GLY A 270 25.20 -8.16 -15.28
C GLY A 270 25.29 -9.63 -14.82
N TYR A 271 24.31 -10.10 -14.05
CA TYR A 271 24.23 -11.50 -13.64
C TYR A 271 24.04 -12.44 -14.83
N LEU A 272 23.11 -12.11 -15.74
CA LEU A 272 22.87 -12.87 -16.96
C LEU A 272 24.11 -12.94 -17.86
N GLY A 273 24.89 -11.86 -17.95
CA GLY A 273 26.13 -11.84 -18.72
C GLY A 273 27.23 -12.72 -18.11
N VAL A 274 27.22 -12.92 -16.79
CA VAL A 274 28.12 -13.84 -16.10
C VAL A 274 27.65 -15.29 -16.23
N TYR A 275 26.36 -15.57 -16.06
CA TYR A 275 25.79 -16.91 -16.15
C TYR A 275 24.72 -16.98 -17.25
N PRO A 276 25.16 -16.99 -18.53
CA PRO A 276 24.23 -16.99 -19.66
C PRO A 276 23.50 -18.33 -19.75
N SER A 277 22.19 -18.32 -19.55
CA SER A 277 21.32 -19.48 -19.77
C SER A 277 19.95 -19.03 -20.26
N LEU A 278 19.23 -19.91 -20.98
CA LEU A 278 17.86 -19.62 -21.41
C LEU A 278 16.94 -19.34 -20.21
N TRP A 279 17.16 -20.03 -19.10
CA TRP A 279 16.43 -19.80 -17.86
C TRP A 279 16.70 -18.41 -17.29
N ASN A 280 17.97 -18.03 -17.09
CA ASN A 280 18.31 -16.71 -16.57
C ASN A 280 17.86 -15.59 -17.52
N CYS A 281 17.87 -15.84 -18.83
CA CYS A 281 17.34 -14.91 -19.83
C CYS A 281 15.83 -14.72 -19.62
N ALA A 282 15.06 -15.81 -19.53
CA ALA A 282 13.62 -15.76 -19.29
C ALA A 282 13.26 -15.04 -17.98
N ILE A 283 14.00 -15.32 -16.90
CA ILE A 283 13.80 -14.67 -15.60
C ILE A 283 14.14 -13.17 -15.67
N THR A 284 15.24 -12.78 -16.31
CA THR A 284 15.63 -11.37 -16.46
C THR A 284 14.63 -10.59 -17.31
N VAL A 285 14.17 -11.16 -18.44
CA VAL A 285 13.13 -10.54 -19.29
C VAL A 285 11.80 -10.44 -18.55
N GLY A 286 11.36 -11.52 -17.90
CA GLY A 286 10.13 -11.51 -17.09
C GLY A 286 10.19 -10.47 -15.96
N THR A 287 11.36 -10.32 -15.33
CA THR A 287 11.59 -9.30 -14.30
C THR A 287 11.53 -7.90 -14.88
N ALA A 288 12.14 -7.65 -16.05
CA ALA A 288 12.07 -6.36 -16.73
C ALA A 288 10.63 -5.96 -17.06
N VAL A 289 9.84 -6.90 -17.57
CA VAL A 289 8.41 -6.67 -17.85
C VAL A 289 7.64 -6.41 -16.55
N ALA A 290 7.84 -7.21 -15.51
CA ALA A 290 7.18 -7.06 -14.23
C ALA A 290 7.51 -5.73 -13.55
N LEU A 291 8.78 -5.31 -13.54
CA LEU A 291 9.21 -4.02 -12.98
C LEU A 291 8.70 -2.84 -13.80
N ASN A 292 8.66 -2.95 -15.13
CA ASN A 292 8.07 -1.90 -15.98
C ASN A 292 6.58 -1.72 -15.70
N TRP A 293 5.83 -2.82 -15.60
CA TRP A 293 4.41 -2.76 -15.24
C TRP A 293 4.24 -2.22 -13.82
N ARG A 294 5.02 -2.72 -12.86
CA ARG A 294 4.99 -2.24 -11.47
C ARG A 294 5.21 -0.74 -11.38
N ALA A 295 6.18 -0.18 -12.09
CA ALA A 295 6.41 1.26 -12.16
C ALA A 295 5.20 2.02 -12.70
N HIS A 296 4.50 1.48 -13.69
CA HIS A 296 3.29 2.09 -14.25
C HIS A 296 2.13 2.11 -13.26
N VAL A 297 1.93 1.00 -12.53
CA VAL A 297 0.91 0.89 -11.48
C VAL A 297 1.23 1.86 -10.33
N GLU A 298 2.49 1.94 -9.92
CA GLU A 298 2.94 2.85 -8.87
C GLU A 298 2.76 4.31 -9.27
N GLU A 299 3.16 4.70 -10.48
CA GLU A 299 2.93 6.06 -10.99
C GLU A 299 1.44 6.39 -11.10
N ARG A 300 0.61 5.45 -11.57
CA ARG A 300 -0.85 5.65 -11.65
C ARG A 300 -1.47 5.83 -10.28
N PHE A 301 -0.98 5.10 -9.27
CA PHE A 301 -1.43 5.23 -7.89
C PHE A 301 -1.01 6.59 -7.30
N LEU A 302 0.26 6.97 -7.44
CA LEU A 302 0.83 8.20 -6.89
C LEU A 302 0.35 9.47 -7.62
N ALA A 303 -0.01 9.38 -8.91
CA ALA A 303 -0.53 10.51 -9.69
C ALA A 303 -1.87 11.08 -9.19
N ARG A 304 -2.52 10.43 -8.21
CA ARG A 304 -3.64 10.99 -7.47
C ARG A 304 -3.21 12.25 -6.68
N ASP A 305 -1.97 12.30 -6.22
CA ASP A 305 -1.39 13.46 -5.54
C ASP A 305 -0.93 14.53 -6.56
N ARG A 306 -1.27 15.79 -6.27
CA ARG A 306 -0.85 16.97 -7.06
C ARG A 306 0.67 17.15 -7.07
N ALA A 307 1.37 16.86 -5.98
CA ALA A 307 2.82 16.93 -5.87
C ALA A 307 3.50 15.93 -6.81
N TYR A 308 2.98 14.70 -6.89
CA TYR A 308 3.52 13.69 -7.80
C TYR A 308 3.27 14.06 -9.27
N ARG A 309 2.10 14.62 -9.60
CA ARG A 309 1.83 15.15 -10.95
C ARG A 309 2.78 16.27 -11.35
N ALA A 310 3.16 17.15 -10.41
CA ALA A 310 4.17 18.17 -10.66
C ALA A 310 5.56 17.56 -10.91
N TYR A 311 5.91 16.51 -10.17
CA TYR A 311 7.16 15.77 -10.34
C TYR A 311 7.25 15.05 -11.70
N LEU A 312 6.17 14.42 -12.16
CA LEU A 312 6.09 13.77 -13.49
C LEU A 312 6.44 14.72 -14.65
N ARG A 313 6.15 16.02 -14.50
CA ARG A 313 6.50 17.05 -15.50
C ARG A 313 7.97 17.44 -15.48
N ARG A 314 8.64 17.31 -14.34
CA ARG A 314 10.05 17.71 -14.15
C ARG A 314 11.00 16.59 -14.55
N VAL A 315 10.72 15.37 -14.13
CA VAL A 315 11.57 14.21 -14.39
C VAL A 315 10.91 13.37 -15.46
N ARG A 316 11.48 13.37 -16.66
CA ARG A 316 10.91 12.70 -17.85
C ARG A 316 11.18 11.20 -17.89
N TRP A 317 12.34 10.77 -17.39
CA TRP A 317 12.82 9.40 -17.56
C TRP A 317 12.35 8.46 -16.44
N ARG A 318 11.92 7.24 -16.80
CA ARG A 318 11.55 6.22 -15.79
C ARG A 318 12.76 5.50 -15.22
N PHE A 319 13.56 4.91 -16.09
CA PHE A 319 14.62 3.95 -15.73
C PHE A 319 15.99 4.37 -16.24
N LEU A 320 16.08 4.71 -17.53
CA LEU A 320 17.33 5.09 -18.19
C LEU A 320 17.17 6.47 -18.82
N PRO A 321 18.10 7.41 -18.55
CA PRO A 321 18.14 8.67 -19.29
C PRO A 321 18.18 8.41 -20.79
N SER A 322 17.50 9.24 -21.58
CA SER A 322 17.52 9.24 -23.06
C SER A 322 16.99 8.01 -23.80
N LEU A 323 16.76 6.87 -23.15
CA LEU A 323 16.17 5.66 -23.75
C LEU A 323 14.68 5.50 -23.45
N TYR A 324 14.16 6.26 -22.48
CA TYR A 324 12.72 6.43 -22.19
C TYR A 324 12.49 7.55 -21.18
#